data_AF-A0A2V9QX28-F1
#
_entry.id   AF-A0A2V9QX28-F1
#
_cell.length_a   1.000
_cell.length_b   1.000
_cell.length_c   1.000
_cell.angle_alpha   90.00
_cell.angle_beta   90.00
_cell.angle_gamma   90.00
#
_symmetry.space_group_name_H-M   'P 1'
#
loop_
_entity.id
_entity.type
_entity.pdbx_description
1 polymer ?
#
loop_
_entity_poly.entity_id
_entity_poly.type
_entity_poly.pdbx_seq_one_letter_code
_entity_poly.pdbx_strand_id
1 'polypeptide(L)'
;MQSSETCCVSEVLVKDENGRAAAVSWKADKPDRPDELEVKVPLQKASAGSLKIVVKKFGLREADEIPLHTYAEAGRLDSFSLNAGDLDGILRGTRLDQVAKVEVNGIGFAPESLTRANQHDELKLATTDSVAAAKFQPGAAIAVRASLKDGRILDLSSTVAAPRPKLNLLSKSVQLDDNDSQPIIKLGNADELPQDGRLSFFLKTQVPENFTPGERVEVATADESFHVLLSVKDGNLTLQDSKTVYAVLDPMKLLGPSAFGPLKFRAVGTEGSEGDWQPLINLVRIPELKAIHCAPASKMSANATNAEGEKSAQECCTLSGEKLFLINAVSADPDFSNAVTVPDGFVDAALTVPSPKNKTLYIKLRDDPATVNTAVLPVLTSQP
;
A
#
# COMPACT_ATOMS: atom_id res chain seq x y z
N MET A 1 -18.58 47.79 -6.64
CA MET A 1 -17.81 48.33 -5.50
C MET A 1 -18.22 49.79 -5.33
N GLN A 2 -18.37 50.31 -4.11
CA GLN A 2 -18.74 51.71 -3.88
C GLN A 2 -17.51 52.59 -3.69
N SER A 3 -17.45 53.74 -4.36
CA SER A 3 -16.43 54.77 -4.22
C SER A 3 -17.11 56.12 -4.45
N SER A 4 -17.07 57.01 -3.47
CA SER A 4 -17.76 58.32 -3.47
C SER A 4 -17.27 59.33 -4.52
N GLU A 5 -16.30 58.94 -5.36
CA GLU A 5 -15.61 59.80 -6.33
C GLU A 5 -15.15 58.99 -7.57
N THR A 6 -16.07 58.25 -8.20
CA THR A 6 -15.74 57.41 -9.38
C THR A 6 -15.16 58.20 -10.55
N CYS A 7 -15.53 59.48 -10.70
CA CYS A 7 -15.02 60.38 -11.74
C CYS A 7 -13.53 60.72 -11.60
N CYS A 8 -12.95 60.48 -10.42
CA CYS A 8 -11.55 60.74 -10.11
C CYS A 8 -10.68 59.49 -10.17
N VAL A 9 -11.25 58.30 -10.42
CA VAL A 9 -10.49 57.04 -10.51
C VAL A 9 -9.59 57.06 -11.73
N SER A 10 -8.28 56.93 -11.53
CA SER A 10 -7.27 56.94 -12.58
C SER A 10 -6.82 55.53 -12.97
N GLU A 11 -6.78 54.61 -12.00
CA GLU A 11 -6.27 53.25 -12.19
C GLU A 11 -6.88 52.29 -11.15
N VAL A 12 -7.13 51.06 -11.57
CA VAL A 12 -7.55 49.97 -10.68
C VAL A 12 -6.60 48.80 -10.88
N LEU A 13 -5.97 48.36 -9.80
CA LEU A 13 -5.02 47.26 -9.78
C LEU A 13 -5.55 46.14 -8.87
N VAL A 14 -5.09 44.92 -9.12
CA VAL A 14 -5.21 43.81 -8.18
C VAL A 14 -3.81 43.42 -7.73
N LYS A 15 -3.60 43.36 -6.41
CA LYS A 15 -2.38 42.87 -5.77
C LYS A 15 -2.60 41.48 -5.18
N ASP A 16 -1.64 40.58 -5.39
CA ASP A 16 -1.58 39.28 -4.73
C ASP A 16 -0.88 39.32 -3.35
N GLU A 17 -0.85 38.19 -2.64
CA GLU A 17 -0.17 38.06 -1.34
C GLU A 17 1.34 38.34 -1.40
N ASN A 18 1.95 38.15 -2.58
CA ASN A 18 3.36 38.46 -2.82
C ASN A 18 3.59 39.93 -3.20
N GLY A 19 2.53 40.74 -3.20
CA GLY A 19 2.57 42.16 -3.56
C GLY A 19 2.66 42.43 -5.07
N ARG A 20 2.55 41.42 -5.93
CA ARG A 20 2.54 41.61 -7.38
C ARG A 20 1.23 42.27 -7.78
N ALA A 21 1.33 43.41 -8.47
CA ALA A 21 0.18 44.18 -8.93
C ALA A 21 -0.06 43.97 -10.44
N ALA A 22 -1.32 43.80 -10.84
CA ALA A 22 -1.74 43.77 -12.24
C ALA A 22 -2.92 44.71 -12.47
N ALA A 23 -2.91 45.44 -13.58
CA ALA A 23 -4.04 46.27 -13.99
C ALA A 23 -5.24 45.40 -14.37
N VAL A 24 -6.44 45.83 -13.98
CA VAL A 24 -7.70 45.13 -14.27
C VAL A 24 -8.65 46.03 -15.04
N SER A 25 -9.52 45.43 -15.85
CA SER A 25 -10.54 46.19 -16.58
C SER A 25 -11.64 46.65 -15.62
N TRP A 26 -12.06 47.92 -15.74
CA TRP A 26 -13.10 48.50 -14.91
C TRP A 26 -13.99 49.48 -15.69
N LYS A 27 -15.17 49.78 -15.14
CA LYS A 27 -16.22 50.63 -15.68
C LYS A 27 -16.88 51.45 -14.58
N ALA A 28 -17.26 52.70 -14.87
CA ALA A 28 -17.89 53.65 -13.93
C ALA A 28 -19.22 54.23 -14.48
N ASP A 29 -19.69 53.68 -15.59
CA ASP A 29 -20.60 54.29 -16.57
C ASP A 29 -22.07 53.93 -16.33
N LYS A 30 -22.53 53.93 -15.07
CA LYS A 30 -23.95 53.74 -14.72
C LYS A 30 -24.58 55.07 -14.28
N PRO A 31 -25.40 55.73 -15.11
CA PRO A 31 -25.98 57.05 -14.82
C PRO A 31 -26.88 57.08 -13.57
N ASP A 32 -27.42 55.92 -13.20
CA ASP A 32 -28.28 55.69 -12.04
C ASP A 32 -27.49 55.43 -10.74
N ARG A 33 -26.18 55.17 -10.82
CA ARG A 33 -25.31 54.84 -9.67
C ARG A 33 -23.91 55.43 -9.82
N PRO A 34 -23.77 56.77 -9.64
CA PRO A 34 -22.51 57.47 -9.86
C PRO A 34 -21.39 57.04 -8.90
N ASP A 35 -21.70 56.42 -7.76
CA ASP A 35 -20.69 55.98 -6.79
C ASP A 35 -20.27 54.50 -6.98
N GLU A 36 -20.64 53.85 -8.08
CA GLU A 36 -20.32 52.43 -8.31
C GLU A 36 -19.28 52.21 -9.41
N LEU A 37 -18.32 51.35 -9.08
CA LEU A 37 -17.30 50.82 -9.99
C LEU A 37 -17.56 49.34 -10.26
N GLU A 38 -17.65 48.96 -11.53
CA GLU A 38 -17.69 47.56 -11.98
C GLU A 38 -16.28 47.13 -12.39
N VAL A 39 -15.69 46.19 -11.64
CA VAL A 39 -14.30 45.72 -11.84
C VAL A 39 -14.31 44.26 -12.25
N LYS A 40 -13.62 43.91 -13.33
CA LYS A 40 -13.43 42.53 -13.79
C LYS A 40 -12.07 42.02 -13.34
N VAL A 41 -12.07 41.15 -12.34
CA VAL A 41 -10.85 40.52 -11.80
C VAL A 41 -10.62 39.16 -12.47
N PRO A 42 -9.55 38.97 -13.27
CA PRO A 42 -9.28 37.71 -13.95
C PRO A 42 -8.67 36.68 -12.99
N LEU A 43 -9.46 35.70 -12.55
CA LEU A 43 -9.03 34.68 -11.58
C LEU A 43 -8.55 33.37 -12.20
N GLN A 44 -8.58 33.20 -13.53
CA GLN A 44 -8.32 31.90 -14.18
C GLN A 44 -6.91 31.32 -13.95
N LYS A 45 -5.95 32.14 -13.50
CA LYS A 45 -4.57 31.72 -13.17
C LYS A 45 -4.11 32.21 -11.79
N ALA A 46 -5.03 32.74 -10.99
CA ALA A 46 -4.69 33.27 -9.68
C ALA A 46 -4.52 32.13 -8.67
N SER A 47 -3.49 32.23 -7.82
CA SER A 47 -3.36 31.34 -6.66
C SER A 47 -4.43 31.67 -5.62
N ALA A 48 -4.81 30.68 -4.82
CA ALA A 48 -5.68 30.89 -3.67
C ALA A 48 -4.97 31.75 -2.61
N GLY A 49 -5.72 32.62 -1.95
CA GLY A 49 -5.19 33.48 -0.89
C GLY A 49 -5.84 34.85 -0.86
N SER A 50 -5.20 35.77 -0.15
CA SER A 50 -5.61 37.16 -0.03
C SER A 50 -5.24 37.93 -1.30
N LEU A 51 -6.22 38.63 -1.85
CA LEU A 51 -6.02 39.64 -2.88
C LEU A 51 -6.38 41.01 -2.31
N LYS A 52 -5.87 42.07 -2.94
CA LYS A 52 -6.33 43.43 -2.67
C LYS A 52 -6.66 44.12 -3.99
N ILE A 53 -7.84 44.72 -4.08
CA ILE A 53 -8.08 45.75 -5.10
C ILE A 53 -7.45 47.04 -4.61
N VAL A 54 -6.65 47.68 -5.45
CA VAL A 54 -6.06 48.98 -5.19
C VAL A 54 -6.67 49.99 -6.17
N VAL A 55 -7.32 51.01 -5.64
CA VAL A 55 -7.97 52.06 -6.42
C VAL A 55 -7.15 53.34 -6.28
N LYS A 56 -6.57 53.82 -7.38
CA LYS A 56 -5.87 55.10 -7.41
C LYS A 56 -6.80 56.18 -7.95
N LYS A 57 -6.75 57.35 -7.30
CA LYS A 57 -7.54 58.53 -7.67
C LYS A 57 -6.62 59.69 -8.00
N PHE A 58 -6.99 60.51 -8.98
CA PHE A 58 -6.26 61.72 -9.31
C PHE A 58 -6.19 62.68 -8.13
N GLY A 59 -5.00 63.22 -7.85
CA GLY A 59 -4.78 64.22 -6.80
C GLY A 59 -4.60 63.64 -5.38
N LEU A 60 -4.83 62.35 -5.17
CA LEU A 60 -4.58 61.67 -3.89
C LEU A 60 -3.22 60.93 -3.92
N ARG A 61 -2.46 61.04 -2.82
CA ARG A 61 -1.17 60.35 -2.66
C ARG A 61 -1.33 58.88 -2.26
N GLU A 62 -2.36 58.57 -1.49
CA GLU A 62 -2.62 57.22 -1.00
C GLU A 62 -3.77 56.58 -1.80
N ALA A 63 -3.63 55.29 -2.08
CA ALA A 63 -4.62 54.52 -2.81
C ALA A 63 -5.56 53.80 -1.84
N ASP A 64 -6.82 53.65 -2.21
CA ASP A 64 -7.76 52.86 -1.43
C ASP A 64 -7.47 51.37 -1.64
N GLU A 65 -7.30 50.62 -0.55
CA GLU A 65 -7.10 49.17 -0.59
C GLU A 65 -8.35 48.45 -0.08
N ILE A 66 -8.90 47.56 -0.91
CA ILE A 66 -10.08 46.76 -0.60
C ILE A 66 -9.68 45.28 -0.58
N PRO A 67 -9.75 44.61 0.58
CA PRO A 67 -9.38 43.21 0.68
C PRO A 67 -10.37 42.33 -0.09
N LEU A 68 -9.84 41.35 -0.79
CA LEU A 68 -10.55 40.27 -1.46
C LEU A 68 -9.92 38.94 -1.03
N HIS A 69 -10.69 37.86 -1.12
CA HIS A 69 -10.17 36.51 -0.94
C HIS A 69 -10.47 35.68 -2.18
N THR A 70 -9.43 35.05 -2.74
CA THR A 70 -9.57 34.06 -3.81
C THR A 70 -9.54 32.67 -3.23
N TYR A 71 -10.58 31.92 -3.53
CA TYR A 71 -10.63 30.51 -3.18
C TYR A 71 -9.96 29.70 -4.30
N ALA A 72 -9.03 28.81 -3.93
CA ALA A 72 -8.58 27.75 -4.84
C ALA A 72 -9.79 26.97 -5.32
N GLU A 73 -9.71 26.47 -6.55
CA GLU A 73 -10.65 25.58 -7.25
C GLU A 73 -11.81 25.10 -6.38
N ALA A 74 -13.04 25.49 -6.75
CA ALA A 74 -14.22 25.10 -6.00
C ALA A 74 -14.23 23.58 -5.82
N GLY A 75 -14.28 23.13 -4.56
CA GLY A 75 -14.35 21.69 -4.26
C GLY A 75 -15.50 21.05 -5.02
N ARG A 76 -15.20 19.92 -5.66
CA ARG A 76 -16.13 19.18 -6.50
C ARG A 76 -16.17 17.74 -6.03
N LEU A 77 -17.36 17.17 -6.01
CA LEU A 77 -17.57 15.75 -5.79
C LEU A 77 -17.75 15.08 -7.15
N ASP A 78 -16.94 14.08 -7.45
CA ASP A 78 -17.00 13.34 -8.71
C ASP A 78 -17.78 12.03 -8.54
N SER A 79 -17.49 11.26 -7.49
CA SER A 79 -18.21 10.01 -7.19
C SER A 79 -18.10 9.61 -5.72
N PHE A 80 -19.01 8.75 -5.27
CA PHE A 80 -18.97 8.11 -3.95
C PHE A 80 -19.26 6.63 -4.10
N SER A 81 -18.31 5.80 -3.67
CA SER A 81 -18.42 4.34 -3.72
C SER A 81 -18.66 3.78 -2.32
N LEU A 82 -19.73 2.99 -2.19
CA LEU A 82 -20.12 2.29 -0.96
C LEU A 82 -20.69 0.92 -1.36
N ASN A 83 -20.14 -0.16 -0.81
CA ASN A 83 -20.70 -1.50 -1.01
C ASN A 83 -21.67 -1.84 0.13
N ALA A 84 -22.68 -2.63 -0.18
CA ALA A 84 -23.64 -3.08 0.81
C ALA A 84 -22.94 -3.89 1.93
N GLY A 85 -23.22 -3.52 3.18
CA GLY A 85 -22.64 -4.13 4.37
C GLY A 85 -21.30 -3.54 4.82
N ASP A 86 -20.71 -2.62 4.06
CA ASP A 86 -19.50 -1.90 4.49
C ASP A 86 -19.82 -0.77 5.45
N LEU A 87 -18.86 -0.48 6.33
CA LEU A 87 -18.89 0.67 7.25
C LEU A 87 -18.11 1.86 6.71
N ASP A 88 -17.42 1.68 5.59
CA ASP A 88 -16.60 2.68 4.95
C ASP A 88 -16.93 2.82 3.46
N GLY A 89 -16.58 3.97 2.90
CA GLY A 89 -16.76 4.29 1.50
C GLY A 89 -15.72 5.29 1.02
N ILE A 90 -15.57 5.42 -0.29
CA ILE A 90 -14.58 6.31 -0.90
C ILE A 90 -15.30 7.42 -1.65
N LEU A 91 -15.05 8.66 -1.23
CA LEU A 91 -15.44 9.87 -1.94
C LEU A 91 -14.29 10.30 -2.85
N ARG A 92 -14.58 10.54 -4.13
CA ARG A 92 -13.61 11.03 -5.12
C ARG A 92 -14.00 12.41 -5.59
N GLY A 93 -13.02 13.26 -5.85
CA GLY A 93 -13.27 14.64 -6.22
C GLY A 93 -12.03 15.52 -6.20
N THR A 94 -12.26 16.82 -6.01
CA THR A 94 -11.20 17.82 -5.78
C THR A 94 -11.45 18.54 -4.48
N ARG A 95 -10.36 18.91 -3.80
CA ARG A 95 -10.40 19.63 -2.52
C ARG A 95 -11.16 18.89 -1.42
N LEU A 96 -11.04 17.56 -1.39
CA LEU A 96 -11.69 16.76 -0.36
C LEU A 96 -11.06 16.99 1.03
N ASP A 97 -9.88 17.62 1.08
CA ASP A 97 -9.29 18.17 2.31
C ASP A 97 -10.19 19.16 3.05
N GLN A 98 -11.18 19.74 2.36
CA GLN A 98 -12.16 20.68 2.93
C GLN A 98 -13.43 20.00 3.45
N VAL A 99 -13.62 18.70 3.22
CA VAL A 99 -14.79 17.97 3.73
C VAL A 99 -14.66 17.80 5.24
N ALA A 100 -15.67 18.27 5.98
CA ALA A 100 -15.74 18.15 7.43
C ALA A 100 -16.56 16.93 7.86
N LYS A 101 -17.65 16.65 7.15
CA LYS A 101 -18.57 15.54 7.42
C LYS A 101 -19.27 15.15 6.12
N VAL A 102 -19.60 13.88 5.98
CA VAL A 102 -20.49 13.39 4.93
C VAL A 102 -21.71 12.72 5.56
N GLU A 103 -22.89 12.95 4.99
CA GLU A 103 -24.10 12.22 5.33
C GLU A 103 -24.60 11.46 4.11
N VAL A 104 -24.92 10.17 4.29
CA VAL A 104 -25.45 9.29 3.24
C VAL A 104 -26.81 8.79 3.71
N ASN A 105 -27.89 9.22 3.06
CA ASN A 105 -29.27 8.94 3.50
C ASN A 105 -29.51 9.22 5.01
N GLY A 106 -28.87 10.27 5.54
CA GLY A 106 -28.95 10.67 6.95
C GLY A 106 -27.98 9.94 7.90
N ILE A 107 -27.18 8.99 7.40
CA ILE A 107 -26.14 8.30 8.18
C ILE A 107 -24.85 9.09 8.10
N GLY A 108 -24.27 9.44 9.24
CA GLY A 108 -23.02 10.21 9.30
C GLY A 108 -21.79 9.36 9.03
N PHE A 109 -20.94 9.84 8.12
CA PHE A 109 -19.61 9.33 7.84
C PHE A 109 -18.55 10.39 8.15
N ALA A 110 -17.52 9.99 8.87
CA ALA A 110 -16.37 10.82 9.22
C ALA A 110 -15.22 10.60 8.22
N PRO A 111 -14.52 11.68 7.80
CA PRO A 111 -13.25 11.59 7.08
C PRO A 111 -12.19 10.81 7.88
N GLU A 112 -11.52 9.85 7.23
CA GLU A 112 -10.38 9.10 7.81
C GLU A 112 -9.06 9.49 7.13
N SER A 113 -8.84 9.02 5.91
CA SER A 113 -7.58 9.18 5.18
C SER A 113 -7.82 9.80 3.80
N LEU A 114 -7.01 10.79 3.46
CA LEU A 114 -7.00 11.45 2.16
C LEU A 114 -5.76 11.04 1.37
N THR A 115 -5.95 10.52 0.17
CA THR A 115 -4.86 10.30 -0.80
C THR A 115 -5.07 11.21 -2.02
N ARG A 116 -3.96 11.53 -2.70
CA ARG A 116 -3.97 12.42 -3.87
C ARG A 116 -3.13 11.81 -4.99
N ALA A 117 -3.76 11.55 -6.13
CA ALA A 117 -3.09 11.05 -7.34
C ALA A 117 -3.68 11.74 -8.57
N ASN A 118 -2.83 12.15 -9.51
CA ASN A 118 -3.26 12.73 -10.80
C ASN A 118 -4.29 13.87 -10.70
N GLN A 119 -4.12 14.76 -9.70
CA GLN A 119 -5.04 15.88 -9.41
C GLN A 119 -6.44 15.48 -8.91
N HIS A 120 -6.67 14.21 -8.60
CA HIS A 120 -7.86 13.75 -7.89
C HIS A 120 -7.52 13.44 -6.43
N ASP A 121 -8.45 13.82 -5.56
CA ASP A 121 -8.47 13.46 -4.16
C ASP A 121 -9.36 12.24 -3.98
N GLU A 122 -8.91 11.27 -3.17
CA GLU A 122 -9.73 10.18 -2.66
C GLU A 122 -9.78 10.26 -1.14
N LEU A 123 -10.98 10.46 -0.62
CA LEU A 123 -11.23 10.55 0.81
C LEU A 123 -11.95 9.30 1.27
N LYS A 124 -11.27 8.51 2.10
CA LYS A 124 -11.89 7.43 2.85
C LYS A 124 -12.78 8.02 3.93
N LEU A 125 -14.00 7.50 3.99
CA LEU A 125 -15.05 7.90 4.91
C LEU A 125 -15.52 6.67 5.67
N ALA A 126 -15.72 6.78 6.99
CA ALA A 126 -16.20 5.67 7.80
C ALA A 126 -17.34 6.07 8.72
N THR A 127 -18.23 5.13 9.02
CA THR A 127 -19.29 5.26 10.02
C THR A 127 -19.12 4.23 11.12
N THR A 128 -19.47 4.60 12.35
CA THR A 128 -19.52 3.69 13.49
C THR A 128 -20.91 3.09 13.69
N ASP A 129 -21.92 3.54 12.93
CA ASP A 129 -23.30 3.05 13.04
C ASP A 129 -23.52 1.83 12.13
N SER A 130 -23.10 0.66 12.62
CA SER A 130 -23.22 -0.59 11.89
C SER A 130 -24.67 -1.03 11.63
N VAL A 131 -25.61 -0.63 12.50
CA VAL A 131 -27.03 -0.96 12.35
C VAL A 131 -27.65 -0.15 11.22
N ALA A 132 -27.28 1.12 11.09
CA ALA A 132 -27.75 1.95 9.99
C ALA A 132 -27.07 1.57 8.67
N ALA A 133 -25.77 1.28 8.69
CA ALA A 133 -25.03 0.83 7.50
C ALA A 133 -25.60 -0.49 6.92
N ALA A 134 -26.06 -1.42 7.78
CA ALA A 134 -26.69 -2.67 7.34
C ALA A 134 -27.99 -2.47 6.54
N LYS A 135 -28.57 -1.27 6.54
CA LYS A 135 -29.78 -0.95 5.76
C LYS A 135 -29.49 -0.66 4.29
N PHE A 136 -28.23 -0.39 3.92
CA PHE A 136 -27.86 -0.14 2.54
C PHE A 136 -28.05 -1.40 1.69
N GLN A 137 -29.08 -1.39 0.85
CA GLN A 137 -29.39 -2.49 -0.06
C GLN A 137 -28.64 -2.32 -1.39
N PRO A 138 -28.08 -3.40 -1.97
CA PRO A 138 -27.46 -3.35 -3.29
C PRO A 138 -28.37 -2.72 -4.34
N GLY A 139 -27.82 -1.82 -5.17
CA GLY A 139 -28.54 -1.12 -6.23
C GLY A 139 -29.44 0.02 -5.76
N ALA A 140 -29.61 0.24 -4.45
CA ALA A 140 -30.40 1.35 -3.94
C ALA A 140 -29.73 2.69 -4.28
N ALA A 141 -30.51 3.66 -4.74
CA ALA A 141 -30.05 5.03 -4.90
C ALA A 141 -29.80 5.66 -3.53
N ILE A 142 -28.69 6.40 -3.41
CA ILE A 142 -28.28 7.10 -2.20
C ILE A 142 -28.00 8.56 -2.51
N ALA A 143 -28.44 9.44 -1.60
CA ALA A 143 -28.09 10.84 -1.60
C ALA A 143 -26.92 11.05 -0.65
N VAL A 144 -25.84 11.63 -1.17
CA VAL A 144 -24.61 11.95 -0.45
C VAL A 144 -24.55 13.46 -0.28
N ARG A 145 -24.41 13.91 0.97
CA ARG A 145 -24.31 15.32 1.34
C ARG A 145 -23.01 15.56 2.08
N ALA A 146 -22.08 16.30 1.47
CA ALA A 146 -20.83 16.69 2.09
C ALA A 146 -20.92 18.11 2.66
N SER A 147 -20.69 18.27 3.95
CA SER A 147 -20.51 19.56 4.60
C SER A 147 -19.04 19.94 4.58
N LEU A 148 -18.73 21.10 4.04
CA LEU A 148 -17.36 21.63 4.00
C LEU A 148 -17.04 22.44 5.25
N LYS A 149 -15.76 22.56 5.57
CA LYS A 149 -15.24 23.33 6.73
C LYS A 149 -15.62 24.81 6.68
N ASP A 150 -15.87 25.35 5.50
CA ASP A 150 -16.31 26.74 5.28
C ASP A 150 -17.83 26.95 5.37
N GLY A 151 -18.59 25.90 5.71
CA GLY A 151 -20.03 25.94 5.87
C GLY A 151 -20.83 25.68 4.59
N ARG A 152 -20.18 25.53 3.43
CA ARG A 152 -20.87 25.11 2.21
C ARG A 152 -21.31 23.65 2.26
N ILE A 153 -22.30 23.32 1.44
CA ILE A 153 -22.81 21.96 1.26
C ILE A 153 -22.70 21.58 -0.21
N LEU A 154 -22.16 20.39 -0.48
CA LEU A 154 -22.12 19.78 -1.80
C LEU A 154 -22.97 18.51 -1.77
N ASP A 155 -23.83 18.32 -2.76
CA ASP A 155 -24.66 17.14 -2.91
C ASP A 155 -24.18 16.28 -4.10
N LEU A 156 -24.30 14.96 -3.97
CA LEU A 156 -23.97 13.96 -4.98
C LEU A 156 -24.99 12.81 -4.90
N SER A 157 -25.44 12.32 -6.05
CA SER A 157 -26.21 11.08 -6.11
C SER A 157 -25.29 9.91 -6.43
N SER A 158 -25.50 8.77 -5.79
CA SER A 158 -24.79 7.52 -6.08
C SER A 158 -25.71 6.31 -5.91
N THR A 159 -25.18 5.11 -6.10
CA THR A 159 -25.86 3.84 -5.85
C THR A 159 -25.01 2.96 -4.94
N VAL A 160 -25.66 2.16 -4.11
CA VAL A 160 -24.98 1.16 -3.28
C VAL A 160 -24.51 0.02 -4.19
N ALA A 161 -23.22 -0.27 -4.20
CA ALA A 161 -22.66 -1.41 -4.92
C ALA A 161 -23.01 -2.74 -4.24
N ALA A 162 -22.89 -3.85 -4.98
CA ALA A 162 -23.07 -5.19 -4.42
C ALA A 162 -22.13 -5.43 -3.23
N PRO A 163 -22.48 -6.32 -2.28
CA PRO A 163 -21.59 -6.68 -1.19
C PRO A 163 -20.26 -7.20 -1.74
N ARG A 164 -19.16 -6.88 -1.08
CA ARG A 164 -17.84 -7.38 -1.49
C ARG A 164 -17.80 -8.91 -1.39
N PRO A 165 -17.21 -9.60 -2.38
CA PRO A 165 -17.14 -11.05 -2.34
C PRO A 165 -16.22 -11.51 -1.20
N LYS A 166 -16.60 -12.61 -0.56
CA LYS A 166 -15.93 -13.13 0.64
C LYS A 166 -15.72 -14.63 0.53
N LEU A 167 -14.50 -15.06 0.80
CA LEU A 167 -14.07 -16.46 0.86
C LEU A 167 -13.48 -16.74 2.24
N ASN A 168 -13.59 -17.97 2.73
CA ASN A 168 -12.88 -18.44 3.91
C ASN A 168 -11.86 -19.51 3.49
N LEU A 169 -10.63 -19.41 3.98
CA LEU A 169 -9.63 -20.47 3.84
C LEU A 169 -10.01 -21.66 4.74
N LEU A 170 -10.22 -22.83 4.15
CA LEU A 170 -10.56 -24.05 4.87
C LEU A 170 -9.31 -24.84 5.27
N SER A 171 -8.39 -25.00 4.31
CA SER A 171 -7.16 -25.75 4.49
C SER A 171 -6.15 -25.34 3.42
N LYS A 172 -4.88 -25.59 3.69
CA LYS A 172 -3.77 -25.42 2.75
C LYS A 172 -2.73 -26.51 2.96
N SER A 173 -1.98 -26.83 1.90
CA SER A 173 -0.90 -27.79 1.90
C SER A 173 0.17 -27.33 0.92
N VAL A 174 1.42 -27.44 1.35
CA VAL A 174 2.59 -27.23 0.48
C VAL A 174 3.05 -28.59 -0.03
N GLN A 175 3.31 -28.67 -1.33
CA GLN A 175 3.93 -29.79 -2.00
C GLN A 175 5.28 -29.32 -2.54
N LEU A 176 6.33 -30.05 -2.24
CA LEU A 176 7.65 -29.82 -2.83
C LEU A 176 7.79 -30.77 -4.01
N ASP A 177 8.49 -30.37 -5.05
CA ASP A 177 8.76 -31.27 -6.17
C ASP A 177 9.66 -32.43 -5.68
N ASP A 178 9.16 -33.67 -5.78
CA ASP A 178 9.81 -34.90 -5.30
C ASP A 178 11.07 -35.31 -6.09
N ASN A 179 11.51 -34.48 -7.04
CA ASN A 179 12.63 -34.80 -7.93
C ASN A 179 14.01 -34.61 -7.29
N ASP A 180 14.08 -34.03 -6.10
CA ASP A 180 15.34 -33.79 -5.40
C ASP A 180 15.54 -34.69 -4.19
N SER A 181 16.81 -35.03 -3.95
CA SER A 181 17.24 -35.68 -2.72
C SER A 181 16.78 -34.84 -1.51
N GLN A 182 16.56 -35.44 -0.33
CA GLN A 182 16.05 -34.74 0.86
C GLN A 182 16.62 -33.31 0.97
N PRO A 183 15.77 -32.28 1.10
CA PRO A 183 16.23 -30.90 1.03
C PRO A 183 17.24 -30.63 2.13
N ILE A 184 18.39 -30.09 1.75
CA ILE A 184 19.49 -29.78 2.68
C ILE A 184 19.01 -28.81 3.76
N ILE A 185 18.12 -27.88 3.40
CA ILE A 185 17.44 -26.96 4.31
C ILE A 185 16.08 -27.54 4.65
N LYS A 186 15.85 -27.76 5.95
CA LYS A 186 14.55 -28.08 6.51
C LYS A 186 13.91 -26.81 7.07
N LEU A 187 12.74 -26.48 6.55
CA LEU A 187 11.94 -25.35 7.00
C LEU A 187 11.43 -25.52 8.43
N GLY A 188 11.38 -24.42 9.16
CA GLY A 188 11.09 -24.38 10.59
C GLY A 188 9.60 -24.43 10.91
N ASN A 189 8.74 -24.06 9.96
CA ASN A 189 7.30 -24.09 10.12
C ASN A 189 6.58 -24.52 8.82
N ALA A 190 5.27 -24.79 8.92
CA ALA A 190 4.43 -25.21 7.79
C ALA A 190 3.77 -24.04 7.04
N ASP A 191 4.05 -22.80 7.46
CA ASP A 191 3.56 -21.56 6.88
C ASP A 191 4.58 -20.91 5.92
N GLU A 192 5.67 -21.60 5.61
CA GLU A 192 6.63 -21.25 4.57
C GLU A 192 6.36 -22.06 3.28
N LEU A 193 6.31 -21.36 2.15
CA LEU A 193 6.19 -21.91 0.81
C LEU A 193 7.50 -21.65 0.06
N PRO A 194 8.30 -22.68 -0.24
CA PRO A 194 9.42 -22.54 -1.16
C PRO A 194 8.97 -22.04 -2.53
N GLN A 195 9.78 -21.20 -3.17
CA GLN A 195 9.44 -20.60 -4.46
C GLN A 195 9.23 -21.63 -5.59
N ASP A 196 9.97 -22.73 -5.54
CA ASP A 196 9.87 -23.91 -6.40
C ASP A 196 8.81 -24.93 -5.95
N GLY A 197 8.18 -24.70 -4.80
CA GLY A 197 7.09 -25.52 -4.31
C GLY A 197 5.74 -25.17 -4.96
N ARG A 198 4.75 -26.01 -4.68
CA ARG A 198 3.36 -25.82 -5.07
C ARG A 198 2.48 -25.68 -3.84
N LEU A 199 1.61 -24.69 -3.83
CA LEU A 199 0.59 -24.52 -2.80
C LEU A 199 -0.77 -24.97 -3.32
N SER A 200 -1.41 -25.84 -2.56
CA SER A 200 -2.79 -26.30 -2.78
C SER A 200 -3.66 -25.91 -1.60
N PHE A 201 -4.84 -25.34 -1.84
CA PHE A 201 -5.68 -24.84 -0.77
C PHE A 201 -7.16 -24.88 -1.12
N PHE A 202 -8.00 -25.02 -0.10
CA PHE A 202 -9.45 -25.01 -0.25
C PHE A 202 -10.04 -23.72 0.29
N LEU A 203 -10.95 -23.15 -0.47
CA LEU A 203 -11.69 -21.95 -0.11
C LEU A 203 -13.18 -22.26 -0.10
N LYS A 204 -13.90 -21.65 0.84
CA LYS A 204 -15.36 -21.69 0.91
C LYS A 204 -15.94 -20.31 0.71
N THR A 205 -16.81 -20.17 -0.27
CA THR A 205 -17.53 -18.92 -0.49
C THR A 205 -18.47 -18.60 0.67
N GLN A 206 -18.52 -17.32 1.03
CA GLN A 206 -19.44 -16.74 2.01
C GLN A 206 -20.39 -15.76 1.32
N VAL A 207 -19.83 -14.93 0.43
CA VAL A 207 -20.57 -13.93 -0.34
C VAL A 207 -20.00 -13.92 -1.76
N PRO A 208 -20.81 -14.16 -2.79
CA PRO A 208 -22.15 -14.76 -2.74
C PRO A 208 -22.13 -16.19 -2.17
N GLU A 209 -23.30 -16.76 -1.88
CA GLU A 209 -23.40 -18.12 -1.32
C GLU A 209 -22.86 -19.24 -2.22
N ASN A 210 -22.68 -18.99 -3.51
CA ASN A 210 -22.15 -19.93 -4.48
C ASN A 210 -20.99 -19.31 -5.24
N PHE A 211 -19.93 -20.09 -5.48
CA PHE A 211 -18.80 -19.70 -6.29
C PHE A 211 -19.14 -19.91 -7.76
N THR A 212 -19.28 -18.84 -8.52
CA THR A 212 -19.59 -18.92 -9.95
C THR A 212 -18.31 -19.09 -10.78
N PRO A 213 -18.34 -19.74 -11.95
CA PRO A 213 -17.13 -19.94 -12.76
C PRO A 213 -16.42 -18.66 -13.23
N GLY A 214 -17.10 -17.51 -13.19
CA GLY A 214 -16.54 -16.20 -13.52
C GLY A 214 -15.79 -15.54 -12.35
N GLU A 215 -16.00 -16.02 -11.12
CA GLU A 215 -15.27 -15.55 -9.96
C GLU A 215 -13.83 -16.04 -9.96
N ARG A 216 -12.96 -15.19 -9.45
CA ARG A 216 -11.52 -15.38 -9.41
C ARG A 216 -11.01 -15.24 -8.00
N VAL A 217 -9.82 -15.76 -7.76
CA VAL A 217 -9.09 -15.56 -6.51
C VAL A 217 -7.81 -14.85 -6.86
N GLU A 218 -7.63 -13.65 -6.33
CA GLU A 218 -6.37 -12.95 -6.47
C GLU A 218 -5.43 -13.39 -5.34
N VAL A 219 -4.17 -13.64 -5.67
CA VAL A 219 -3.09 -13.86 -4.72
C VAL A 219 -2.00 -12.83 -5.00
N ALA A 220 -1.52 -12.15 -3.97
CA ALA A 220 -0.52 -11.09 -4.09
C ALA A 220 0.49 -11.12 -2.94
N THR A 221 1.66 -10.53 -3.15
CA THR A 221 2.58 -10.17 -2.07
C THR A 221 1.98 -9.07 -1.20
N ALA A 222 2.47 -8.91 0.03
CA ALA A 222 1.95 -7.93 0.99
C ALA A 222 1.93 -6.49 0.43
N ASP A 223 2.95 -6.13 -0.34
CA ASP A 223 3.14 -4.84 -1.01
C ASP A 223 2.46 -4.76 -2.39
N GLU A 224 1.81 -5.85 -2.83
CA GLU A 224 1.08 -5.96 -4.10
C GLU A 224 1.94 -5.79 -5.36
N SER A 225 3.28 -5.80 -5.22
CA SER A 225 4.21 -5.67 -6.34
C SER A 225 4.17 -6.87 -7.28
N PHE A 226 3.82 -8.05 -6.76
CA PHE A 226 3.55 -9.27 -7.52
C PHE A 226 2.16 -9.78 -7.18
N HIS A 227 1.36 -10.06 -8.21
CA HIS A 227 0.01 -10.61 -8.05
C HIS A 227 -0.36 -11.52 -9.21
N VAL A 228 -1.29 -12.44 -8.97
CA VAL A 228 -1.89 -13.33 -9.96
C VAL A 228 -3.38 -13.50 -9.69
N LEU A 229 -4.17 -13.58 -10.76
CA LEU A 229 -5.57 -13.98 -10.71
C LEU A 229 -5.71 -15.47 -11.05
N LEU A 230 -6.07 -16.27 -10.06
CA LEU A 230 -6.43 -17.67 -10.24
C LEU A 230 -7.86 -17.75 -10.77
N SER A 231 -8.09 -18.56 -11.80
CA SER A 231 -9.40 -18.74 -12.42
C SER A 231 -9.69 -20.20 -12.74
N VAL A 232 -10.96 -20.53 -12.94
CA VAL A 232 -11.38 -21.85 -13.44
C VAL A 232 -10.90 -22.05 -14.88
N LYS A 233 -10.93 -20.99 -15.69
CA LYS A 233 -10.54 -21.01 -17.10
C LYS A 233 -9.06 -21.36 -17.28
N ASP A 234 -8.20 -20.87 -16.40
CA ASP A 234 -6.75 -21.10 -16.45
C ASP A 234 -6.34 -22.42 -15.76
N GLY A 235 -7.30 -23.13 -15.18
CA GLY A 235 -7.09 -24.43 -14.50
C GLY A 235 -6.50 -24.32 -13.10
N ASN A 236 -6.35 -23.10 -12.57
CA ASN A 236 -5.87 -22.88 -11.20
C ASN A 236 -6.95 -23.10 -10.15
N LEU A 237 -8.22 -22.95 -10.53
CA LEU A 237 -9.37 -23.20 -9.66
C LEU A 237 -10.18 -24.39 -10.18
N THR A 238 -10.54 -25.30 -9.29
CA THR A 238 -11.43 -26.44 -9.57
C THR A 238 -12.55 -26.47 -8.52
N LEU A 239 -13.80 -26.45 -8.96
CA LEU A 239 -14.94 -26.54 -8.03
C LEU A 239 -15.06 -27.96 -7.48
N GLN A 240 -15.06 -28.09 -6.16
CA GLN A 240 -15.45 -29.33 -5.50
C GLN A 240 -16.98 -29.46 -5.49
N ASP A 241 -17.66 -28.34 -5.20
CA ASP A 241 -19.10 -28.17 -5.21
C ASP A 241 -19.42 -26.68 -5.48
N SER A 242 -20.70 -26.28 -5.41
CA SER A 242 -21.09 -24.89 -5.70
C SER A 242 -20.59 -23.88 -4.67
N LYS A 243 -20.09 -24.29 -3.51
CA LYS A 243 -19.64 -23.41 -2.42
C LYS A 243 -18.15 -23.55 -2.10
N THR A 244 -17.52 -24.62 -2.55
CA THR A 244 -16.14 -24.99 -2.20
C THR A 244 -15.28 -25.10 -3.45
N VAL A 245 -14.16 -24.39 -3.45
CA VAL A 245 -13.20 -24.36 -4.57
C VAL A 245 -11.82 -24.79 -4.10
N TYR A 246 -11.20 -25.67 -4.88
CA TYR A 246 -9.81 -26.07 -4.77
C TYR A 246 -8.95 -25.14 -5.63
N ALA A 247 -7.91 -24.56 -5.04
CA ALA A 247 -6.99 -23.64 -5.68
C ALA A 247 -5.57 -24.19 -5.68
N VAL A 248 -4.85 -23.96 -6.78
CA VAL A 248 -3.45 -24.31 -6.95
C VAL A 248 -2.65 -23.09 -7.37
N LEU A 249 -1.59 -22.81 -6.62
CA LEU A 249 -0.60 -21.77 -6.87
C LEU A 249 0.79 -22.41 -7.06
N ASP A 250 1.39 -22.14 -8.21
CA ASP A 250 2.80 -22.39 -8.52
C ASP A 250 3.49 -21.01 -8.55
N PRO A 251 4.18 -20.60 -7.47
CA PRO A 251 4.69 -19.23 -7.35
C PRO A 251 5.73 -18.90 -8.41
N MET A 252 6.66 -19.81 -8.68
CA MET A 252 7.69 -19.59 -9.71
C MET A 252 7.05 -19.32 -11.08
N LYS A 253 6.03 -20.10 -11.45
CA LYS A 253 5.35 -19.94 -12.73
C LYS A 253 4.47 -18.70 -12.79
N LEU A 254 3.78 -18.35 -11.70
CA LEU A 254 2.69 -17.38 -11.71
C LEU A 254 3.07 -15.99 -11.19
N LEU A 255 4.00 -15.92 -10.24
CA LEU A 255 4.49 -14.66 -9.65
C LEU A 255 5.93 -14.34 -10.10
N GLY A 256 6.68 -15.35 -10.54
CA GLY A 256 8.05 -15.20 -11.03
C GLY A 256 9.13 -15.29 -9.94
N PRO A 257 10.41 -15.30 -10.34
CA PRO A 257 11.55 -15.59 -9.46
C PRO A 257 11.86 -14.46 -8.45
N SER A 258 11.27 -13.29 -8.63
CA SER A 258 11.49 -12.13 -7.75
C SER A 258 10.40 -11.95 -6.70
N ALA A 259 9.35 -12.76 -6.70
CA ALA A 259 8.31 -12.72 -5.68
C ALA A 259 8.79 -13.41 -4.39
N PHE A 260 8.56 -12.77 -3.24
CA PHE A 260 8.91 -13.28 -1.92
C PHE A 260 8.08 -12.59 -0.83
N GLY A 261 8.16 -13.13 0.39
CA GLY A 261 7.52 -12.58 1.58
C GLY A 261 6.04 -12.99 1.72
N PRO A 262 5.31 -12.34 2.66
CA PRO A 262 3.96 -12.73 2.98
C PRO A 262 3.02 -12.61 1.77
N LEU A 263 2.33 -13.70 1.48
CA LEU A 263 1.26 -13.76 0.49
C LEU A 263 -0.10 -13.57 1.17
N LYS A 264 -0.97 -12.86 0.47
CA LYS A 264 -2.37 -12.62 0.80
C LYS A 264 -3.25 -13.01 -0.38
N PHE A 265 -4.51 -13.32 -0.11
CA PHE A 265 -5.50 -13.62 -1.13
C PHE A 265 -6.80 -12.87 -0.89
N ARG A 266 -7.58 -12.65 -1.96
CA ARG A 266 -8.94 -12.13 -1.88
C ARG A 266 -9.81 -12.69 -2.99
N ALA A 267 -11.11 -12.62 -2.80
CA ALA A 267 -12.06 -12.90 -3.87
C ALA A 267 -12.10 -11.74 -4.88
N VAL A 268 -12.29 -12.06 -6.15
CA VAL A 268 -12.61 -11.09 -7.20
C VAL A 268 -13.86 -11.58 -7.89
N GLY A 269 -14.94 -10.80 -7.79
CA GLY A 269 -16.22 -11.08 -8.41
C GLY A 269 -16.13 -11.12 -9.93
N THR A 270 -17.13 -11.71 -10.58
CA THR A 270 -17.21 -11.79 -12.05
C THR A 270 -17.06 -10.43 -12.73
N GLU A 271 -17.69 -9.40 -12.16
CA GLU A 271 -17.64 -8.01 -12.65
C GLU A 271 -16.43 -7.21 -12.10
N GLY A 272 -15.48 -7.88 -11.45
CA GLY A 272 -14.26 -7.28 -10.93
C GLY A 272 -14.37 -6.65 -9.53
N SER A 273 -15.49 -6.84 -8.82
CA SER A 273 -15.60 -6.38 -7.42
C SER A 273 -14.61 -7.12 -6.53
N GLU A 274 -13.83 -6.37 -5.75
CA GLU A 274 -12.75 -6.93 -4.94
C GLU A 274 -13.22 -7.19 -3.50
N GLY A 275 -12.86 -8.36 -2.97
CA GLY A 275 -13.03 -8.73 -1.57
C GLY A 275 -11.94 -8.16 -0.66
N ASP A 276 -12.07 -8.44 0.63
CA ASP A 276 -11.03 -8.12 1.61
C ASP A 276 -9.83 -9.06 1.47
N TRP A 277 -8.62 -8.49 1.61
CA TRP A 277 -7.38 -9.25 1.70
C TRP A 277 -7.34 -10.12 2.97
N GLN A 278 -6.91 -11.37 2.80
CA GLN A 278 -6.70 -12.34 3.87
C GLN A 278 -5.30 -12.95 3.77
N PRO A 279 -4.62 -13.22 4.91
CA PRO A 279 -3.33 -13.90 4.89
C PRO A 279 -3.42 -15.29 4.26
N LEU A 280 -2.40 -15.69 3.47
CA LEU A 280 -2.33 -17.01 2.85
C LEU A 280 -1.17 -17.84 3.42
N ILE A 281 0.07 -17.46 3.11
CA ILE A 281 1.31 -18.18 3.45
C ILE A 281 2.51 -17.25 3.26
N ASN A 282 3.71 -17.60 3.72
CA ASN A 282 4.93 -16.84 3.48
C ASN A 282 5.76 -17.47 2.34
N LEU A 283 6.03 -16.73 1.26
CA LEU A 283 6.80 -17.21 0.11
C LEU A 283 8.30 -16.99 0.36
N VAL A 284 9.09 -18.06 0.40
CA VAL A 284 10.52 -18.00 0.70
C VAL A 284 11.35 -18.54 -0.46
N ARG A 285 12.42 -17.82 -0.81
CA ARG A 285 13.43 -18.30 -1.75
C ARG A 285 14.50 -19.06 -0.98
N ILE A 286 14.79 -20.27 -1.43
CA ILE A 286 15.75 -21.16 -0.79
C ILE A 286 17.09 -21.07 -1.54
N PRO A 287 18.22 -20.83 -0.86
CA PRO A 287 19.55 -20.90 -1.46
C PRO A 287 19.98 -22.37 -1.68
N GLU A 288 20.89 -22.58 -2.61
CA GLU A 288 21.48 -23.91 -2.82
C GLU A 288 22.74 -24.04 -1.96
N LEU A 289 22.73 -24.92 -0.96
CA LEU A 289 23.89 -25.14 -0.10
C LEU A 289 24.68 -26.37 -0.56
N LYS A 290 26.01 -26.27 -0.66
CA LYS A 290 26.87 -27.33 -1.20
C LYS A 290 27.66 -28.05 -0.12
N ALA A 291 28.50 -27.33 0.64
CA ALA A 291 29.36 -27.93 1.65
C ALA A 291 29.82 -26.91 2.70
N ILE A 292 30.31 -27.41 3.84
CA ILE A 292 31.01 -26.62 4.84
C ILE A 292 32.47 -27.06 4.89
N HIS A 293 33.39 -26.11 4.75
CA HIS A 293 34.83 -26.36 4.86
C HIS A 293 35.37 -25.75 6.15
N CYS A 294 35.88 -26.59 7.04
CA CYS A 294 36.50 -26.12 8.29
C CYS A 294 38.02 -26.24 8.19
N ALA A 295 38.72 -25.17 8.58
CA ALA A 295 40.17 -25.23 8.76
C ALA A 295 40.49 -25.93 10.09
N PRO A 296 41.58 -26.73 10.16
CA PRO A 296 42.02 -27.29 11.42
C PRO A 296 42.39 -26.16 12.39
N ALA A 297 42.05 -26.33 13.68
CA ALA A 297 42.29 -25.37 14.76
C ALA A 297 43.73 -24.83 14.86
N SER A 298 44.71 -25.54 14.29
CA SER A 298 46.12 -25.16 14.25
C SER A 298 46.49 -24.05 13.27
N LYS A 299 45.60 -23.65 12.34
CA LYS A 299 45.85 -22.62 11.32
C LYS A 299 45.02 -21.34 11.50
N MET A 300 44.25 -21.19 12.58
CA MET A 300 43.51 -19.95 12.86
C MET A 300 44.38 -18.94 13.61
N SER A 301 44.50 -17.76 13.01
CA SER A 301 45.28 -16.62 13.50
C SER A 301 44.91 -16.28 14.95
N ALA A 302 45.93 -16.21 15.80
CA ALA A 302 45.85 -15.79 17.20
C ALA A 302 45.51 -14.29 17.40
N ASN A 303 44.94 -13.61 16.40
CA ASN A 303 44.76 -12.14 16.38
C ASN A 303 43.30 -11.67 16.42
N ALA A 304 42.35 -12.47 16.89
CA ALA A 304 41.02 -11.97 17.28
C ALA A 304 40.96 -11.79 18.80
N THR A 305 41.45 -10.65 19.29
CA THR A 305 41.23 -10.20 20.67
C THR A 305 39.93 -9.42 20.76
N ASN A 306 38.96 -9.92 21.52
CA ASN A 306 37.87 -9.08 22.02
C ASN A 306 38.37 -8.27 23.23
N ALA A 307 37.74 -7.13 23.50
CA ALA A 307 38.17 -6.12 24.49
C ALA A 307 38.16 -6.61 25.96
N GLU A 308 37.84 -7.88 26.22
CA GLU A 308 37.71 -8.48 27.55
C GLU A 308 38.50 -9.79 27.65
N GLY A 309 39.75 -9.84 27.19
CA GLY A 309 40.75 -10.81 27.67
C GLY A 309 40.47 -12.33 27.54
N GLU A 310 39.35 -12.77 26.98
CA GLU A 310 39.02 -14.18 26.75
C GLU A 310 39.42 -14.61 25.33
N LYS A 311 40.29 -15.63 25.25
CA LYS A 311 40.62 -16.33 24.01
C LYS A 311 39.47 -17.25 23.60
N SER A 312 38.52 -16.78 22.80
CA SER A 312 37.67 -17.66 22.01
C SER A 312 38.32 -17.89 20.64
N ALA A 313 39.05 -18.99 20.47
CA ALA A 313 39.36 -19.48 19.14
C ALA A 313 38.05 -19.96 18.50
N GLN A 314 37.26 -19.03 17.95
CA GLN A 314 36.05 -19.36 17.23
C GLN A 314 36.49 -20.06 15.94
N GLU A 315 36.26 -21.37 15.86
CA GLU A 315 36.49 -22.11 14.63
C GLU A 315 35.52 -21.61 13.56
N CYS A 316 35.98 -20.71 12.70
CA CYS A 316 35.26 -20.26 11.52
C CYS A 316 35.37 -21.29 10.38
N CYS A 317 34.23 -21.69 9.83
CA CYS A 317 34.18 -22.51 8.63
C CYS A 317 33.70 -21.67 7.45
N THR A 318 33.84 -22.20 6.24
CA THR A 318 33.34 -21.57 5.01
C THR A 318 32.19 -22.41 4.45
N LEU A 319 30.99 -21.84 4.44
CA LEU A 319 29.82 -22.39 3.75
C LEU A 319 29.90 -22.03 2.26
N SER A 320 29.87 -23.02 1.39
CA SER A 320 29.78 -22.80 -0.07
C SER A 320 28.38 -23.11 -0.61
N GLY A 321 27.96 -22.36 -1.63
CA GLY A 321 26.63 -22.51 -2.22
C GLY A 321 26.34 -21.51 -3.33
N GLU A 322 25.08 -21.44 -3.73
CA GLU A 322 24.55 -20.45 -4.68
C GLU A 322 23.44 -19.63 -4.03
N LYS A 323 23.31 -18.38 -4.48
CA LYS A 323 22.30 -17.42 -3.99
C LYS A 323 22.34 -17.25 -2.46
N LEU A 324 23.53 -17.27 -1.85
CA LEU A 324 23.71 -17.14 -0.40
C LEU A 324 23.17 -15.81 0.16
N PHE A 325 22.95 -14.80 -0.68
CA PHE A 325 22.26 -13.56 -0.32
C PHE A 325 20.81 -13.75 0.15
N LEU A 326 20.19 -14.90 -0.15
CA LEU A 326 18.87 -15.29 0.34
C LEU A 326 18.88 -15.67 1.82
N ILE A 327 20.06 -15.84 2.42
CA ILE A 327 20.21 -16.01 3.86
C ILE A 327 20.24 -14.62 4.50
N ASN A 328 19.53 -14.45 5.62
CA ASN A 328 19.67 -13.30 6.49
C ASN A 328 20.81 -13.50 7.49
N ALA A 329 20.80 -14.64 8.19
CA ALA A 329 21.79 -14.96 9.20
C ALA A 329 22.02 -16.47 9.34
N VAL A 330 23.23 -16.83 9.76
CA VAL A 330 23.66 -18.21 10.06
C VAL A 330 24.18 -18.30 11.48
N SER A 331 23.80 -19.34 12.21
CA SER A 331 24.25 -19.62 13.57
C SER A 331 24.56 -21.10 13.79
N ALA A 332 25.39 -21.39 14.79
CA ALA A 332 25.64 -22.75 15.29
C ALA A 332 24.69 -23.16 16.43
N ASP A 333 23.85 -22.23 16.91
CA ASP A 333 22.84 -22.43 17.96
C ASP A 333 21.47 -21.84 17.54
N PRO A 334 20.36 -22.44 18.01
CA PRO A 334 19.01 -22.02 17.64
C PRO A 334 18.63 -20.62 18.16
N ASP A 335 19.33 -20.11 19.18
CA ASP A 335 19.07 -18.80 19.78
C ASP A 335 19.77 -17.66 19.03
N PHE A 336 20.60 -17.99 18.03
CA PHE A 336 21.39 -17.02 17.24
C PHE A 336 22.34 -16.17 18.10
N SER A 337 22.89 -16.75 19.16
CA SER A 337 23.74 -16.06 20.14
C SER A 337 25.03 -15.49 19.52
N ASN A 338 25.60 -16.20 18.54
CA ASN A 338 26.80 -15.79 17.79
C ASN A 338 26.57 -15.89 16.28
N ALA A 339 25.52 -15.22 15.81
CA ALA A 339 25.13 -15.28 14.41
C ALA A 339 26.06 -14.46 13.49
N VAL A 340 26.31 -15.00 12.29
CA VAL A 340 26.88 -14.26 11.17
C VAL A 340 25.74 -13.76 10.29
N THR A 341 25.64 -12.45 10.12
CA THR A 341 24.65 -11.83 9.23
C THR A 341 25.22 -11.74 7.81
N VAL A 342 24.41 -12.03 6.80
CA VAL A 342 24.79 -11.85 5.40
C VAL A 342 24.51 -10.40 5.00
N PRO A 343 25.52 -9.63 4.56
CA PRO A 343 25.33 -8.24 4.18
C PRO A 343 24.41 -8.06 2.97
N ASP A 344 23.84 -6.86 2.84
CA ASP A 344 23.15 -6.46 1.62
C ASP A 344 24.13 -6.40 0.44
N GLY A 345 23.69 -6.81 -0.75
CA GLY A 345 24.53 -6.86 -1.95
C GLY A 345 25.58 -7.97 -1.95
N PHE A 346 25.47 -8.97 -1.07
CA PHE A 346 26.35 -10.14 -1.08
C PHE A 346 26.20 -10.93 -2.40
N VAL A 347 27.30 -11.15 -3.11
CA VAL A 347 27.30 -11.84 -4.42
C VAL A 347 28.18 -13.09 -4.46
N ASP A 348 28.92 -13.35 -3.38
CA ASP A 348 29.89 -14.44 -3.33
C ASP A 348 29.22 -15.80 -3.14
N ALA A 349 29.87 -16.84 -3.66
CA ALA A 349 29.46 -18.23 -3.51
C ALA A 349 29.96 -18.88 -2.20
N ALA A 350 30.60 -18.10 -1.31
CA ALA A 350 31.21 -18.59 -0.08
C ALA A 350 31.02 -17.59 1.07
N LEU A 351 30.48 -18.07 2.19
CA LEU A 351 30.20 -17.28 3.39
C LEU A 351 30.99 -17.86 4.58
N THR A 352 31.68 -17.00 5.32
CA THR A 352 32.27 -17.41 6.61
C THR A 352 31.15 -17.62 7.63
N VAL A 353 31.12 -18.79 8.26
CA VAL A 353 30.07 -19.21 9.20
C VAL A 353 30.69 -19.78 10.47
N PRO A 354 29.99 -19.79 11.61
CA PRO A 354 30.45 -20.52 12.78
C PRO A 354 30.54 -22.02 12.48
N SER A 355 31.47 -22.72 13.14
CA SER A 355 31.56 -24.18 13.05
C SER A 355 30.23 -24.84 13.49
N PRO A 356 29.62 -25.70 12.65
CA PRO A 356 28.33 -26.31 12.94
C PRO A 356 28.42 -27.30 14.12
N LYS A 357 27.46 -27.24 15.04
CA LYS A 357 27.30 -28.26 16.08
C LYS A 357 26.55 -29.46 15.49
N ASN A 358 27.09 -30.68 15.65
CA ASN A 358 26.48 -31.91 15.15
C ASN A 358 26.16 -31.90 13.64
N LYS A 359 26.96 -31.20 12.83
CA LYS A 359 26.75 -31.00 11.37
C LYS A 359 25.48 -30.21 11.01
N THR A 360 24.88 -29.51 11.98
CA THR A 360 23.72 -28.67 11.77
C THR A 360 24.09 -27.20 11.85
N LEU A 361 23.61 -26.43 10.89
CA LEU A 361 23.54 -24.97 10.97
C LEU A 361 22.09 -24.53 11.17
N TYR A 362 21.90 -23.44 11.89
CA TYR A 362 20.63 -22.74 12.00
C TYR A 362 20.67 -21.54 11.06
N ILE A 363 19.63 -21.37 10.26
CA ILE A 363 19.58 -20.37 9.19
C ILE A 363 18.29 -19.57 9.32
N LYS A 364 18.39 -18.25 9.24
CA LYS A 364 17.24 -17.36 9.00
C LYS A 364 17.27 -16.96 7.54
N LEU A 365 16.17 -17.15 6.82
CA LEU A 365 16.06 -16.71 5.43
C LEU A 365 15.78 -15.21 5.39
N ARG A 366 16.18 -14.53 4.32
CA ARG A 366 15.94 -13.10 4.14
C ARG A 366 14.45 -12.79 3.92
N ASP A 367 13.74 -13.72 3.31
CA ASP A 367 12.31 -13.59 3.02
C ASP A 367 11.43 -13.90 4.25
N ASP A 368 11.98 -14.63 5.23
CA ASP A 368 11.38 -14.85 6.56
C ASP A 368 12.47 -14.85 7.67
N PRO A 369 12.88 -13.68 8.17
CA PRO A 369 13.92 -13.59 9.19
C PRO A 369 13.41 -13.96 10.60
N ALA A 370 12.10 -14.14 10.78
CA ALA A 370 11.51 -14.52 12.06
C ALA A 370 11.61 -16.04 12.30
N THR A 371 11.59 -16.83 11.23
CA THR A 371 11.64 -18.29 11.29
C THR A 371 13.07 -18.84 11.35
N VAL A 372 13.30 -19.79 12.25
CA VAL A 372 14.57 -20.52 12.34
C VAL A 372 14.47 -21.82 11.54
N ASN A 373 15.27 -21.90 10.49
CA ASN A 373 15.43 -23.08 9.65
C ASN A 373 16.68 -23.87 10.04
N THR A 374 16.76 -25.13 9.63
CA THR A 374 17.95 -25.98 9.89
C THR A 374 18.55 -26.48 8.59
N ALA A 375 19.88 -26.54 8.52
CA ALA A 375 20.59 -27.13 7.39
C ALA A 375 21.54 -28.22 7.85
N VAL A 376 21.50 -29.39 7.20
CA VAL A 376 22.40 -30.52 7.47
C VAL A 376 23.31 -30.72 6.26
N LEU A 377 24.60 -30.46 6.44
CA LEU A 377 25.58 -30.40 5.36
C LEU A 377 26.76 -31.33 5.62
N PRO A 378 27.43 -31.84 4.57
CA PRO A 378 28.72 -32.50 4.73
C PRO A 378 29.76 -31.46 5.20
N VAL A 379 30.43 -31.78 6.31
CA VAL A 379 31.57 -31.01 6.82
C VAL A 379 32.84 -31.64 6.26
N LEU A 380 33.56 -30.89 5.44
CA LEU A 380 34.81 -31.29 4.82
C LEU A 380 35.97 -30.63 5.58
N THR A 381 36.92 -31.43 6.03
CA THR A 381 38.19 -30.92 6.56
C THR A 381 39.09 -30.56 5.38
N SER A 382 39.64 -29.36 5.36
CA SER A 382 40.67 -29.00 4.39
C SER A 382 41.86 -29.97 4.53
N GLN A 383 42.16 -30.70 3.45
CA GLN A 383 43.29 -31.62 3.39
C GLN A 383 44.60 -30.78 3.47
N PRO A 384 45.61 -31.22 4.25
CA PRO A 384 46.74 -30.39 4.69
C PRO A 384 47.53 -29.68 3.59
#